data_AF-A0A0C3C2T3-F1
#
_entry.id   AF-A0A0C3C2T3-F1
#
_cell.length_a   1.000
_cell.length_b   1.000
_cell.length_c   1.000
_cell.angle_alpha   90.00
_cell.angle_beta   90.00
_cell.angle_gamma   90.00
#
_symmetry.space_group_name_H-M   'P 1'
#
loop_
_entity.id
_entity.type
_entity.pdbx_description
1 polymer ?
#
loop_
_entity_poly.entity_id
_entity_poly.type
_entity_poly.pdbx_seq_one_letter_code
_entity_poly.pdbx_strand_id
1 'polypeptide(L)'
;ETLFSANELARQPDRKELLAGKLDKLADCLKLSTFDGQGNYKEKLLPISHSRIEPAYVICPPSFVCETQTCNPRSLRQSTKDRDIPLVTLIKGQRAYQNVPVLTGKCPNCKTLYAADHERYEDTSTVENTMKRVYINSAKYLKIGQRIWSDRGFAIAVINAMYNFHASASAYSEYWNNTYGTKETSITRAHAWQACVQQSVRTIAEESGIDAEFDDGLNIKEVTTQAFSLLGEDGIIRASEEHACDECTQKRKDTSDAVFNNPAAVVGVDATDDNIPALPGAPEEVEVDAPQVTSDHEMDTDDIPNIKMVVLDGIVMGPQHCAYDNCTNDLSNSRGGSLCDIHHVMLGAQCLVRDCNNRRVERTLACQQHQSQWRKHTKNSKRHNQAGVRRMLQRPGENNPWEPVRRGPNPQQHDDPNAEPRPPPNYFRAARFYCVETICAPCGVVIAWTKFAKSESPTNILNFL
;
A
#
# COMPACT_ATOMS: atom_id res chain seq x y z
N GLU A 1 -47.80 -15.06 17.44
CA GLU A 1 -48.24 -15.24 16.04
C GLU A 1 -47.07 -14.92 15.11
N THR A 2 -46.76 -15.80 14.16
CA THR A 2 -45.78 -15.52 13.10
C THR A 2 -46.42 -14.66 12.02
N LEU A 3 -45.91 -13.45 11.79
CA LEU A 3 -46.47 -12.50 10.81
C LEU A 3 -46.52 -13.07 9.38
N PHE A 4 -45.55 -13.90 9.00
CA PHE A 4 -45.52 -14.59 7.70
C PHE A 4 -45.03 -16.03 7.88
N SER A 5 -45.85 -17.02 7.51
CA SER A 5 -45.42 -18.41 7.39
C SER A 5 -45.60 -18.88 5.94
N ALA A 6 -44.66 -19.72 5.47
CA ALA A 6 -44.59 -20.16 4.07
C ALA A 6 -45.85 -20.91 3.59
N ASN A 7 -46.61 -21.51 4.52
CA ASN A 7 -47.75 -22.37 4.21
C ASN A 7 -49.11 -21.65 4.25
N GLU A 8 -49.18 -20.39 4.67
CA GLU A 8 -50.44 -19.65 4.81
C GLU A 8 -50.94 -19.02 3.50
N LEU A 9 -50.03 -18.56 2.64
CA LEU A 9 -50.35 -17.90 1.36
C LEU A 9 -50.82 -18.86 0.25
N ALA A 10 -50.73 -20.17 0.48
CA ALA A 10 -51.11 -21.21 -0.48
C ALA A 10 -52.56 -21.73 -0.30
N ARG A 11 -53.23 -21.37 0.81
CA ARG A 11 -54.48 -22.03 1.23
C ARG A 11 -55.74 -21.16 1.24
N GLN A 12 -55.67 -19.87 0.87
CA GLN A 12 -56.85 -18.99 0.90
C GLN A 12 -57.18 -18.36 -0.47
N PRO A 13 -58.48 -18.32 -0.85
CA PRO A 13 -58.93 -17.75 -2.12
C PRO A 13 -58.80 -16.22 -2.17
N ASP A 14 -58.76 -15.54 -1.03
CA ASP A 14 -58.69 -14.08 -0.95
C ASP A 14 -57.34 -13.57 -0.43
N ARG A 15 -56.30 -13.78 -1.24
CA ARG A 15 -54.92 -13.37 -0.95
C ARG A 15 -54.76 -11.90 -0.60
N LYS A 16 -55.59 -11.01 -1.16
CA LYS A 16 -55.48 -9.56 -0.99
C LYS A 16 -55.91 -9.14 0.42
N GLU A 17 -57.03 -9.66 0.93
CA GLU A 17 -57.52 -9.35 2.27
C GLU A 17 -56.59 -9.89 3.37
N LEU A 18 -56.06 -11.11 3.17
CA LEU A 18 -55.09 -11.68 4.11
C LEU A 18 -53.79 -10.86 4.16
N LEU A 19 -53.28 -10.42 3.01
CA LEU A 19 -52.07 -9.60 2.95
C LEU A 19 -52.32 -8.22 3.57
N ALA A 20 -53.47 -7.60 3.27
CA ALA A 20 -53.88 -6.32 3.85
C ALA A 20 -53.96 -6.41 5.38
N GLY A 21 -54.64 -7.42 5.93
CA GLY A 21 -54.74 -7.59 7.39
C GLY A 21 -53.39 -7.88 8.05
N LYS A 22 -52.45 -8.53 7.37
CA LYS A 22 -51.08 -8.73 7.89
C LYS A 22 -50.24 -7.46 7.86
N LEU A 23 -50.36 -6.66 6.79
CA LEU A 23 -49.70 -5.36 6.70
C LEU A 23 -50.27 -4.39 7.74
N ASP A 24 -51.58 -4.47 8.00
CA ASP A 24 -52.24 -3.67 9.04
C ASP A 24 -51.76 -4.08 10.44
N LYS A 25 -51.71 -5.40 10.73
CA LYS A 25 -51.08 -5.92 11.96
C LYS A 25 -49.61 -5.52 12.09
N LEU A 26 -48.86 -5.49 10.99
CA LEU A 26 -47.46 -5.03 10.99
C LEU A 26 -47.37 -3.53 11.31
N ALA A 27 -48.25 -2.71 10.71
CA ALA A 27 -48.33 -1.28 10.99
C ALA A 27 -48.71 -1.03 12.45
N ASP A 28 -49.65 -1.77 13.01
CA ASP A 28 -50.01 -1.73 14.43
C ASP A 28 -48.85 -2.13 15.34
N CYS A 29 -48.14 -3.21 15.02
CA CYS A 29 -46.95 -3.65 15.77
C CYS A 29 -45.84 -2.60 15.77
N LEU A 30 -45.67 -1.91 14.64
CA LEU A 30 -44.69 -0.84 14.48
C LEU A 30 -45.18 0.52 15.01
N LYS A 31 -46.42 0.59 15.54
CA LYS A 31 -47.08 1.82 16.01
C LYS A 31 -47.17 2.89 14.91
N LEU A 32 -47.45 2.46 13.69
CA LEU A 32 -47.57 3.29 12.48
C LEU A 32 -49.03 3.51 12.05
N SER A 33 -50.02 2.96 12.76
CA SER A 33 -51.43 3.17 12.44
C SER A 33 -51.96 4.48 13.03
N THR A 34 -52.54 5.34 12.18
CA THR A 34 -53.25 6.56 12.61
C THR A 34 -54.68 6.28 13.08
N PHE A 35 -55.16 5.05 12.91
CA PHE A 35 -56.53 4.65 13.21
C PHE A 35 -56.54 3.56 14.29
N ASP A 36 -57.62 3.47 15.06
CA ASP A 36 -57.84 2.33 15.94
C ASP A 36 -58.48 1.14 15.21
N GLY A 37 -58.61 -0.01 15.87
CA GLY A 37 -59.27 -1.19 15.30
C GLY A 37 -60.77 -1.03 15.02
N GLN A 38 -61.35 0.13 15.32
CA GLN A 38 -62.73 0.52 14.98
C GLN A 38 -62.78 1.52 13.82
N GLY A 39 -61.63 1.90 13.25
CA GLY A 39 -61.51 2.86 12.15
C GLY A 39 -61.57 4.33 12.58
N ASN A 40 -61.54 4.63 13.88
CA ASN A 40 -61.51 6.00 14.36
C ASN A 40 -60.10 6.57 14.29
N TYR A 41 -59.99 7.82 13.85
CA TYR A 41 -58.72 8.54 13.84
C TYR A 41 -58.22 8.75 15.27
N LYS A 42 -57.03 8.24 15.59
CA LYS A 42 -56.38 8.38 16.90
C LYS A 42 -55.51 9.63 16.96
N GLU A 43 -54.51 9.70 16.10
CA GLU A 43 -53.51 10.75 16.15
C GLU A 43 -52.75 10.89 14.83
N LYS A 44 -52.11 12.06 14.67
CA LYS A 44 -51.22 12.31 13.54
C LYS A 44 -49.88 11.64 13.81
N LEU A 45 -49.40 10.80 12.88
CA LEU A 45 -48.04 10.27 12.98
C LEU A 45 -47.06 11.42 13.08
N LEU A 46 -46.22 11.37 14.12
CA LEU A 46 -45.12 12.30 14.26
C LEU A 46 -44.14 12.08 13.09
N PRO A 47 -43.45 13.14 12.63
CA PRO A 47 -42.39 13.01 11.66
C PRO A 47 -41.40 11.93 12.12
N ILE A 48 -41.16 10.94 11.26
CA ILE A 48 -40.22 9.88 11.55
C ILE A 48 -38.83 10.50 11.63
N SER A 49 -38.23 10.46 12.82
CA SER A 49 -36.87 10.93 12.99
C SER A 49 -35.93 10.03 12.19
N HIS A 50 -35.09 10.62 11.34
CA HIS A 50 -34.09 9.87 10.58
C HIS A 50 -33.20 9.01 11.46
N SER A 51 -32.91 9.43 12.70
CA SER A 51 -32.13 8.64 13.66
C SER A 51 -32.87 7.40 14.18
N ARG A 52 -34.21 7.43 14.21
CA ARG A 52 -35.04 6.29 14.65
C ARG A 52 -35.23 5.22 13.58
N ILE A 53 -34.95 5.55 12.32
CA ILE A 53 -35.00 4.61 11.20
C ILE A 53 -33.62 4.32 10.63
N GLU A 54 -32.55 4.65 11.37
CA GLU A 54 -31.22 4.22 10.98
C GLU A 54 -31.16 2.70 10.93
N PRO A 55 -30.52 2.13 9.90
CA PRO A 55 -30.40 0.69 9.78
C PRO A 55 -29.59 0.12 10.94
N ALA A 56 -30.04 -0.99 11.49
CA ALA A 56 -29.23 -1.78 12.40
C ALA A 56 -28.10 -2.46 11.59
N TYR A 57 -26.86 -2.13 11.91
CA TYR A 57 -25.71 -2.76 11.27
C TYR A 57 -25.36 -4.06 11.99
N VAL A 58 -25.05 -5.09 11.20
CA VAL A 58 -24.51 -6.37 11.67
C VAL A 58 -23.38 -6.73 10.71
N ILE A 59 -22.22 -7.09 11.26
CA ILE A 59 -21.08 -7.56 10.46
C ILE A 59 -21.17 -9.09 10.41
N CYS A 60 -21.30 -9.66 9.21
CA CYS A 60 -21.43 -11.09 9.00
C CYS A 60 -20.46 -11.58 7.91
N PRO A 61 -20.17 -12.89 7.87
CA PRO A 61 -19.41 -13.49 6.78
C PRO A 61 -20.11 -13.23 5.43
N PRO A 62 -19.35 -13.06 4.34
CA PRO A 62 -19.94 -12.82 3.01
C PRO A 62 -20.73 -14.03 2.51
N SER A 63 -20.35 -15.23 2.94
CA SER A 63 -21.01 -16.48 2.60
C SER A 63 -21.77 -17.06 3.80
N PHE A 64 -22.91 -17.70 3.54
CA PHE A 64 -23.69 -18.45 4.52
C PHE A 64 -23.55 -19.97 4.35
N VAL A 65 -22.76 -20.40 3.35
CA VAL A 65 -22.43 -21.81 3.08
C VAL A 65 -20.92 -22.01 3.14
N CYS A 66 -20.51 -23.24 3.44
CA CYS A 66 -19.11 -23.62 3.36
C CYS A 66 -18.68 -23.75 1.90
N GLU A 67 -17.62 -23.03 1.55
CA GLU A 67 -17.03 -22.97 0.20
C GLU A 67 -15.86 -23.95 0.03
N THR A 68 -15.47 -24.66 1.10
CA THR A 68 -14.44 -25.70 1.02
C THR A 68 -14.89 -26.81 0.07
N GLN A 69 -14.08 -27.06 -0.96
CA GLN A 69 -14.36 -28.01 -2.05
C GLN A 69 -14.75 -29.42 -1.56
N THR A 70 -14.14 -29.88 -0.46
CA THR A 70 -14.37 -31.21 0.12
C THR A 70 -15.64 -31.32 0.99
N CYS A 71 -16.28 -30.20 1.34
CA CYS A 71 -17.37 -30.23 2.31
C CYS A 71 -18.76 -30.52 1.72
N ASN A 72 -18.93 -30.37 0.40
CA ASN A 72 -20.20 -30.06 -0.24
C ASN A 72 -20.87 -28.82 0.40
N PRO A 73 -21.54 -27.93 -0.36
CA PRO A 73 -22.10 -26.71 0.22
C PRO A 73 -23.02 -26.98 1.41
N ARG A 74 -22.62 -26.55 2.61
CA ARG A 74 -23.35 -26.75 3.87
C ARG A 74 -23.51 -25.43 4.60
N SER A 75 -24.67 -25.22 5.20
CA SER A 75 -24.94 -24.00 5.98
C SER A 75 -23.95 -23.85 7.14
N LEU A 76 -23.40 -22.65 7.27
CA LEU A 76 -22.54 -22.30 8.39
C LEU A 76 -23.35 -22.20 9.67
N ARG A 77 -22.79 -22.67 10.77
CA ARG A 77 -23.37 -22.49 12.11
C ARG A 77 -22.70 -21.32 12.79
N GLN A 78 -23.46 -20.52 13.54
CA GLN A 78 -22.88 -19.46 14.35
C GLN A 78 -21.87 -20.06 15.34
N SER A 79 -20.63 -19.56 15.31
CA SER A 79 -19.54 -20.08 16.13
C SER A 79 -19.59 -19.54 17.57
N THR A 80 -20.08 -18.33 17.75
CA THR A 80 -20.17 -17.63 19.03
C THR A 80 -21.58 -17.76 19.60
N LYS A 81 -21.70 -17.97 20.91
CA LYS A 81 -23.01 -17.95 21.58
C LYS A 81 -23.53 -16.52 21.63
N ASP A 82 -24.85 -16.34 21.70
CA ASP A 82 -25.48 -15.01 21.63
C ASP A 82 -24.95 -14.02 22.68
N ARG A 83 -24.72 -14.48 23.91
CA ARG A 83 -24.15 -13.68 25.00
C ARG A 83 -22.67 -13.29 24.80
N ASP A 84 -21.98 -14.01 23.93
CA ASP A 84 -20.54 -13.86 23.66
C ASP A 84 -20.29 -13.19 22.29
N ILE A 85 -21.34 -12.68 21.62
CA ILE A 85 -21.20 -11.93 20.36
C ILE A 85 -20.46 -10.62 20.65
N PRO A 86 -19.29 -10.40 20.03
CA PRO A 86 -18.54 -9.18 20.24
C PRO A 86 -19.27 -7.97 19.63
N LEU A 87 -19.36 -6.90 20.40
CA LEU A 87 -19.85 -5.59 19.97
C LEU A 87 -18.65 -4.70 19.64
N VAL A 88 -18.65 -4.13 18.44
CA VAL A 88 -17.53 -3.34 17.91
C VAL A 88 -17.99 -1.97 17.41
N THR A 89 -17.02 -1.09 17.18
CA THR A 89 -17.24 0.14 16.42
C THR A 89 -17.02 -0.15 14.93
N LEU A 90 -18.00 0.16 14.10
CA LEU A 90 -17.91 0.10 12.64
C LEU A 90 -17.76 1.51 12.06
N ILE A 91 -16.68 1.76 11.33
CA ILE A 91 -16.48 2.96 10.54
C ILE A 91 -17.00 2.68 9.13
N LYS A 92 -18.06 3.36 8.72
CA LYS A 92 -18.61 3.26 7.35
C LYS A 92 -18.49 4.62 6.68
N GLY A 93 -17.56 4.73 5.73
CA GLY A 93 -17.14 6.00 5.16
C GLY A 93 -16.61 6.96 6.23
N GLN A 94 -17.37 8.01 6.52
CA GLN A 94 -17.01 9.07 7.47
C GLN A 94 -17.77 8.98 8.81
N ARG A 95 -18.63 7.96 8.99
CA ARG A 95 -19.44 7.80 10.21
C ARG A 95 -19.03 6.58 11.01
N ALA A 96 -19.08 6.71 12.33
CA ALA A 96 -18.84 5.62 13.26
C ALA A 96 -20.14 5.13 13.89
N TYR A 97 -20.37 3.83 13.85
CA TYR A 97 -21.50 3.15 14.44
C TYR A 97 -21.00 2.31 15.61
N GLN A 98 -21.55 2.56 16.79
CA GLN A 98 -21.19 1.85 18.02
C GLN A 98 -22.06 0.61 18.23
N ASN A 99 -21.55 -0.32 19.04
CA ASN A 99 -22.26 -1.53 19.43
C ASN A 99 -22.76 -2.39 18.26
N VAL A 100 -21.98 -2.45 17.18
CA VAL A 100 -22.30 -3.29 16.02
C VAL A 100 -21.90 -4.73 16.33
N PRO A 101 -22.83 -5.71 16.29
CA PRO A 101 -22.49 -7.12 16.51
C PRO A 101 -21.70 -7.70 15.33
N VAL A 102 -20.69 -8.51 15.64
CA VAL A 102 -19.91 -9.28 14.65
C VAL A 102 -20.23 -10.76 14.78
N LEU A 103 -20.79 -11.34 13.72
CA LEU A 103 -21.09 -12.76 13.62
C LEU A 103 -19.94 -13.50 12.94
N THR A 104 -19.70 -14.73 13.39
CA THR A 104 -18.70 -15.63 12.81
C THR A 104 -19.36 -16.97 12.52
N GLY A 105 -19.21 -17.46 11.30
CA GLY A 105 -19.67 -18.77 10.89
C GLY A 105 -18.63 -19.84 11.18
N LYS A 106 -19.07 -21.06 11.43
CA LYS A 106 -18.24 -22.26 11.52
C LYS A 106 -18.87 -23.38 10.71
N CYS A 107 -18.09 -23.99 9.82
CA CYS A 107 -18.54 -25.19 9.14
C CYS A 107 -18.63 -26.35 10.14
N PRO A 108 -19.78 -27.07 10.22
CA PRO A 108 -19.90 -28.21 11.12
C PRO A 108 -19.01 -29.40 10.71
N ASN A 109 -18.60 -29.48 9.44
CA ASN A 109 -17.81 -30.57 8.88
C ASN A 109 -16.30 -30.28 8.97
N CYS A 110 -15.75 -29.44 8.09
CA CYS A 110 -14.31 -29.11 8.06
C CYS A 110 -13.83 -28.18 9.18
N LYS A 111 -14.74 -27.66 10.01
CA LYS A 111 -14.43 -26.74 11.13
C LYS A 111 -13.86 -25.38 10.73
N THR A 112 -13.71 -25.08 9.44
CA THR A 112 -13.34 -23.74 8.93
C THR A 112 -14.22 -22.66 9.54
N LEU A 113 -13.57 -21.60 10.00
CA LEU A 113 -14.19 -20.41 10.56
C LEU A 113 -14.29 -19.35 9.46
N TYR A 114 -15.47 -18.77 9.33
CA TYR A 114 -15.79 -17.73 8.37
C TYR A 114 -16.04 -16.44 9.16
N ALA A 115 -15.17 -15.45 9.01
CA ALA A 115 -15.38 -14.10 9.50
C ALA A 115 -15.80 -13.18 8.34
N ALA A 116 -16.07 -11.91 8.63
CA ALA A 116 -16.49 -10.95 7.61
C ALA A 116 -15.37 -10.50 6.67
N ASP A 117 -14.11 -10.58 7.11
CA ASP A 117 -12.94 -10.16 6.33
C ASP A 117 -11.99 -11.30 5.96
N HIS A 118 -12.07 -12.45 6.62
CA HIS A 118 -11.19 -13.58 6.37
C HIS A 118 -11.84 -14.93 6.68
N GLU A 119 -11.26 -15.98 6.12
CA GLU A 119 -11.52 -17.36 6.52
C GLU A 119 -10.32 -17.91 7.28
N ARG A 120 -10.57 -18.86 8.17
CA ARG A 120 -9.52 -19.51 8.95
C ARG A 120 -9.75 -21.01 8.95
N TYR A 121 -8.75 -21.77 8.51
CA TYR A 121 -8.81 -23.22 8.39
C TYR A 121 -7.53 -23.87 8.89
N GLU A 122 -7.60 -25.18 9.17
CA GLU A 122 -6.44 -25.99 9.57
C GLU A 122 -5.83 -26.61 8.31
N ASP A 123 -4.58 -26.29 8.03
CA ASP A 123 -3.84 -26.87 6.92
C ASP A 123 -3.33 -28.26 7.32
N THR A 124 -3.87 -29.28 6.68
CA THR A 124 -3.55 -30.69 6.91
C THR A 124 -2.45 -31.22 6.00
N SER A 125 -1.89 -30.37 5.12
CA SER A 125 -0.78 -30.73 4.25
C SER A 125 0.57 -30.73 4.98
N THR A 126 0.67 -30.05 6.13
CA THR A 126 1.87 -29.95 6.94
C THR A 126 1.81 -30.87 8.16
N VAL A 127 2.98 -31.38 8.61
CA VAL A 127 3.08 -32.31 9.75
C VAL A 127 2.64 -31.67 11.08
N GLU A 128 2.68 -30.34 11.17
CA GLU A 128 2.38 -29.57 12.39
C GLU A 128 0.95 -29.01 12.46
N ASN A 129 0.06 -29.34 11.50
CA ASN A 129 -1.32 -28.83 11.45
C ASN A 129 -1.41 -27.31 11.71
N THR A 130 -0.79 -26.52 10.84
CA THR A 130 -0.76 -25.06 11.00
C THR A 130 -2.11 -24.43 10.65
N MET A 131 -2.56 -23.45 11.43
CA MET A 131 -3.75 -22.68 11.09
C MET A 131 -3.40 -21.64 10.02
N LYS A 132 -4.16 -21.62 8.93
CA LYS A 132 -4.05 -20.64 7.85
C LYS A 132 -5.17 -19.62 7.89
N ARG A 133 -4.92 -18.44 7.33
CA ARG A 133 -5.88 -17.36 7.16
C ARG A 133 -5.93 -16.93 5.71
N VAL A 134 -7.12 -16.95 5.13
CA VAL A 134 -7.40 -16.47 3.77
C VAL A 134 -8.04 -15.09 3.86
N TYR A 135 -7.42 -14.10 3.23
CA TYR A 135 -7.93 -12.74 3.15
C TYR A 135 -8.88 -12.63 1.97
N ILE A 136 -10.18 -12.57 2.24
CA ILE A 136 -11.21 -12.58 1.20
C ILE A 136 -11.20 -11.25 0.43
N ASN A 137 -10.97 -11.28 -0.88
CA ASN A 137 -10.94 -10.06 -1.72
C ASN A 137 -12.29 -9.32 -1.74
N SER A 138 -13.39 -10.07 -1.79
CA SER A 138 -14.78 -9.56 -1.82
C SER A 138 -15.29 -9.03 -0.46
N ALA A 139 -14.47 -9.04 0.58
CA ALA A 139 -14.87 -8.59 1.91
C ALA A 139 -15.31 -7.11 1.92
N LYS A 140 -16.54 -6.85 2.40
CA LYS A 140 -17.11 -5.49 2.49
C LYS A 140 -16.59 -4.71 3.70
N TYR A 141 -16.17 -5.43 4.73
CA TYR A 141 -15.70 -4.88 5.99
C TYR A 141 -14.34 -5.47 6.32
N LEU A 142 -13.47 -4.69 6.96
CA LEU A 142 -12.11 -5.05 7.31
C LEU A 142 -11.92 -4.85 8.81
N LYS A 143 -11.28 -5.81 9.49
CA LYS A 143 -10.90 -5.65 10.88
C LYS A 143 -9.62 -4.82 11.00
N ILE A 144 -9.73 -3.59 11.48
CA ILE A 144 -8.58 -2.66 11.56
C ILE A 144 -8.06 -2.48 12.99
N GLY A 145 -8.73 -3.05 13.99
CA GLY A 145 -8.30 -3.09 15.38
C GLY A 145 -8.99 -4.20 16.16
N GLN A 146 -8.76 -4.25 17.48
CA GLN A 146 -9.42 -5.26 18.32
C GLN A 146 -10.94 -5.08 18.40
N ARG A 147 -11.41 -3.81 18.45
CA ARG A 147 -12.82 -3.43 18.53
C ARG A 147 -13.25 -2.47 17.43
N ILE A 148 -12.45 -2.32 16.38
CA ILE A 148 -12.74 -1.40 15.28
C ILE A 148 -12.70 -2.14 13.96
N TRP A 149 -13.79 -1.99 13.22
CA TRP A 149 -13.96 -2.44 11.86
C TRP A 149 -14.19 -1.24 10.95
N SER A 150 -13.80 -1.35 9.70
CA SER A 150 -14.09 -0.33 8.69
C SER A 150 -14.68 -0.94 7.44
N ASP A 151 -15.42 -0.17 6.66
CA ASP A 151 -15.73 -0.54 5.29
C ASP A 151 -14.53 -0.35 4.34
N ARG A 152 -14.67 -0.86 3.12
CA ARG A 152 -13.67 -0.68 2.05
C ARG A 152 -13.51 0.80 1.68
N GLY A 153 -14.57 1.59 1.73
CA GLY A 153 -14.53 3.03 1.41
C GLY A 153 -13.56 3.81 2.31
N PHE A 154 -13.62 3.58 3.62
CA PHE A 154 -12.64 4.14 4.56
C PHE A 154 -11.21 3.68 4.25
N ALA A 155 -11.00 2.38 3.99
CA ALA A 155 -9.66 1.85 3.77
C ALA A 155 -9.05 2.34 2.44
N ILE A 156 -9.87 2.51 1.39
CA ILE A 156 -9.47 3.15 0.12
C ILE A 156 -9.11 4.62 0.37
N ALA A 157 -9.90 5.35 1.18
CA ALA A 157 -9.57 6.74 1.51
C ALA A 157 -8.22 6.86 2.25
N VAL A 158 -7.89 5.89 3.10
CA VAL A 158 -6.57 5.80 3.75
C VAL A 158 -5.46 5.63 2.71
N ILE A 159 -5.61 4.67 1.78
CA ILE A 159 -4.64 4.43 0.70
C ILE A 159 -4.48 5.69 -0.15
N ASN A 160 -5.58 6.27 -0.63
CA ASN A 160 -5.56 7.48 -1.45
C ASN A 160 -4.88 8.64 -0.73
N ALA A 161 -5.07 8.77 0.59
CA ALA A 161 -4.37 9.80 1.33
C ALA A 161 -2.86 9.56 1.43
N MET A 162 -2.42 8.31 1.55
CA MET A 162 -0.99 7.98 1.56
C MET A 162 -0.34 8.21 0.20
N TYR A 163 -1.01 7.83 -0.89
CA TYR A 163 -0.45 7.95 -2.24
C TYR A 163 -0.61 9.36 -2.83
N ASN A 164 -1.79 9.96 -2.77
CA ASN A 164 -2.07 11.23 -3.44
C ASN A 164 -1.71 12.46 -2.61
N PHE A 165 -1.82 12.37 -1.28
CA PHE A 165 -1.49 13.49 -0.39
C PHE A 165 -0.16 13.30 0.35
N HIS A 166 0.56 12.21 0.07
CA HIS A 166 1.78 11.82 0.79
C HIS A 166 1.60 11.82 2.32
N ALA A 167 0.37 11.57 2.79
CA ALA A 167 0.06 11.63 4.20
C ALA A 167 0.62 10.41 4.91
N SER A 168 1.31 10.61 6.03
CA SER A 168 1.66 9.50 6.90
C SER A 168 0.41 8.90 7.56
N ALA A 169 0.45 7.63 7.96
CA ALA A 169 -0.62 7.00 8.75
C ALA A 169 -0.99 7.80 10.02
N SER A 170 -0.02 8.50 10.62
CA SER A 170 -0.26 9.38 11.76
C SER A 170 -1.06 10.62 11.34
N ALA A 171 -0.63 11.28 10.26
CA ALA A 171 -1.29 12.48 9.75
C ALA A 171 -2.73 12.19 9.32
N TYR A 172 -2.97 11.06 8.65
CA TYR A 172 -4.34 10.64 8.32
C TYR A 172 -5.18 10.37 9.58
N SER A 173 -4.62 9.66 10.56
CA SER A 173 -5.36 9.39 11.81
C SER A 173 -5.73 10.67 12.57
N GLU A 174 -4.84 11.66 12.58
CA GLU A 174 -5.09 12.97 13.18
C GLU A 174 -6.13 13.76 12.41
N TYR A 175 -6.01 13.83 11.07
CA TYR A 175 -7.01 14.44 10.20
C TYR A 175 -8.40 13.84 10.45
N TRP A 176 -8.51 12.51 10.42
CA TRP A 176 -9.79 11.83 10.60
C TRP A 176 -10.35 12.08 12.00
N ASN A 177 -9.53 12.02 13.05
CA ASN A 177 -9.98 12.30 14.42
C ASN A 177 -10.44 13.74 14.61
N ASN A 178 -9.76 14.71 13.99
CA ASN A 178 -10.14 16.12 14.07
C ASN A 178 -11.42 16.42 13.28
N THR A 179 -11.66 15.68 12.20
CA THR A 179 -12.79 15.95 11.27
C THR A 179 -14.04 15.15 11.64
N TYR A 180 -13.87 13.88 12.00
CA TYR A 180 -14.95 12.90 12.19
C TYR A 180 -14.90 12.20 13.54
N GLY A 181 -13.78 12.30 14.26
CA GLY A 181 -13.61 11.66 15.55
C GLY A 181 -14.53 12.25 16.62
N THR A 182 -14.88 11.42 17.59
CA THR A 182 -15.63 11.80 18.78
C THR A 182 -14.84 11.41 20.02
N LYS A 183 -15.24 11.89 21.21
CA LYS A 183 -14.62 11.47 22.48
C LYS A 183 -14.65 9.94 22.68
N GLU A 184 -15.63 9.28 22.10
CA GLU A 184 -15.84 7.84 22.20
C GLU A 184 -15.22 7.07 21.03
N THR A 185 -14.97 7.75 19.89
CA THR A 185 -14.44 7.13 18.68
C THR A 185 -13.25 7.89 18.14
N SER A 186 -12.08 7.31 18.31
CA SER A 186 -10.84 7.79 17.69
C SER A 186 -10.10 6.65 17.03
N ILE A 187 -9.49 6.90 15.88
CA ILE A 187 -8.57 5.97 15.24
C ILE A 187 -7.13 6.31 15.61
N THR A 188 -6.28 5.28 15.67
CA THR A 188 -4.85 5.47 15.91
C THR A 188 -4.09 5.34 14.60
N ARG A 189 -2.82 5.77 14.60
CA ARG A 189 -1.86 5.45 13.53
C ARG A 189 -1.87 3.96 13.16
N ALA A 190 -1.97 3.08 14.16
CA ALA A 190 -1.98 1.63 13.93
C ALA A 190 -3.24 1.18 13.19
N HIS A 191 -4.40 1.74 13.50
CA HIS A 191 -5.65 1.46 12.78
C HIS A 191 -5.58 1.91 11.31
N ALA A 192 -5.05 3.12 11.05
CA ALA A 192 -4.84 3.61 9.69
C ALA A 192 -3.83 2.73 8.93
N TRP A 193 -2.73 2.35 9.56
CA TRP A 193 -1.76 1.42 8.96
C TRP A 193 -2.36 0.04 8.65
N GLN A 194 -3.13 -0.52 9.59
CA GLN A 194 -3.83 -1.79 9.40
C GLN A 194 -4.81 -1.72 8.22
N ALA A 195 -5.59 -0.64 8.11
CA ALA A 195 -6.51 -0.42 7.01
C ALA A 195 -5.78 -0.36 5.65
N CYS A 196 -4.67 0.37 5.59
CA CYS A 196 -3.82 0.44 4.40
C CYS A 196 -3.34 -0.95 3.99
N VAL A 197 -2.67 -1.69 4.88
CA VAL A 197 -2.14 -3.02 4.56
C VAL A 197 -3.26 -4.00 4.16
N GLN A 198 -4.34 -4.08 4.94
CA GLN A 198 -5.47 -4.97 4.64
C GLN A 198 -6.12 -4.67 3.28
N GLN A 199 -6.23 -3.39 2.92
CA GLN A 199 -6.79 -2.97 1.64
C GLN A 199 -5.83 -3.26 0.49
N SER A 200 -4.55 -2.90 0.62
CA SER A 200 -3.52 -3.12 -0.40
C SER A 200 -3.37 -4.60 -0.72
N VAL A 201 -3.28 -5.46 0.29
CA VAL A 201 -3.18 -6.92 0.11
C VAL A 201 -4.31 -7.43 -0.76
N ARG A 202 -5.56 -7.07 -0.44
CA ARG A 202 -6.72 -7.55 -1.19
C ARG A 202 -6.82 -6.97 -2.59
N THR A 203 -6.48 -5.69 -2.74
CA THR A 203 -6.49 -5.06 -4.07
C THR A 203 -5.46 -5.72 -4.97
N ILE A 204 -4.23 -5.95 -4.50
CA ILE A 204 -3.21 -6.60 -5.31
C ILE A 204 -3.58 -8.08 -5.56
N ALA A 205 -4.04 -8.79 -4.54
CA ALA A 205 -4.44 -10.19 -4.70
C ALA A 205 -5.62 -10.35 -5.69
N GLU A 206 -6.60 -9.44 -5.66
CA GLU A 206 -7.72 -9.40 -6.61
C GLU A 206 -7.24 -9.21 -8.05
N GLU A 207 -6.32 -8.27 -8.29
CA GLU A 207 -5.70 -8.06 -9.61
C GLU A 207 -4.85 -9.27 -10.05
N SER A 208 -4.21 -9.96 -9.12
CA SER A 208 -3.47 -11.20 -9.38
C SER A 208 -4.38 -12.43 -9.54
N GLY A 209 -5.70 -12.30 -9.36
CA GLY A 209 -6.66 -13.40 -9.47
C GLY A 209 -6.53 -14.47 -8.39
N ILE A 210 -5.94 -14.14 -7.24
CA ILE A 210 -5.74 -15.06 -6.10
C ILE A 210 -6.33 -14.50 -4.82
N ASP A 211 -6.74 -15.35 -3.88
CA ASP A 211 -6.98 -14.93 -2.50
C ASP A 211 -5.69 -15.05 -1.71
N ALA A 212 -5.32 -14.00 -0.99
CA ALA A 212 -4.07 -13.99 -0.23
C ALA A 212 -4.17 -14.89 1.02
N GLU A 213 -3.33 -15.93 1.06
CA GLU A 213 -3.27 -16.88 2.16
C GLU A 213 -1.97 -16.73 2.97
N PHE A 214 -2.12 -16.55 4.28
CA PHE A 214 -1.01 -16.38 5.23
C PHE A 214 -1.17 -17.30 6.44
N ASP A 215 -0.11 -17.44 7.23
CA ASP A 215 -0.22 -18.09 8.54
C ASP A 215 -1.15 -17.29 9.46
N ASP A 216 -1.88 -18.00 10.32
CA ASP A 216 -2.76 -17.34 11.28
C ASP A 216 -1.98 -16.75 12.47
N GLY A 217 -2.55 -15.75 13.13
CA GLY A 217 -1.96 -15.14 14.33
C GLY A 217 -0.79 -14.17 14.09
N LEU A 218 -0.44 -13.91 12.84
CA LEU A 218 0.61 -12.96 12.47
C LEU A 218 0.28 -11.52 12.92
N ASN A 219 1.31 -10.83 13.38
CA ASN A 219 1.24 -9.39 13.58
C ASN A 219 1.28 -8.64 12.25
N ILE A 220 0.91 -7.36 12.23
CA ILE A 220 0.79 -6.60 10.98
C ILE A 220 2.11 -6.49 10.19
N LYS A 221 3.26 -6.47 10.87
CA LYS A 221 4.58 -6.43 10.20
C LYS A 221 4.81 -7.74 9.46
N GLU A 222 4.53 -8.87 10.10
CA GLU A 222 4.64 -10.20 9.51
C GLU A 222 3.66 -10.39 8.34
N VAL A 223 2.42 -9.90 8.47
CA VAL A 223 1.45 -9.89 7.36
C VAL A 223 1.98 -9.09 6.19
N THR A 224 2.56 -7.91 6.42
CA THR A 224 3.19 -7.12 5.34
C THR A 224 4.36 -7.87 4.69
N THR A 225 5.18 -8.56 5.48
CA THR A 225 6.29 -9.35 4.96
C THR A 225 5.80 -10.53 4.11
N GLN A 226 4.85 -11.34 4.59
CA GLN A 226 4.31 -12.45 3.81
C GLN A 226 3.56 -11.96 2.57
N ALA A 227 2.81 -10.86 2.68
CA ALA A 227 2.16 -10.23 1.54
C ALA A 227 3.17 -9.77 0.48
N PHE A 228 4.28 -9.15 0.89
CA PHE A 228 5.33 -8.75 -0.04
C PHE A 228 5.98 -9.96 -0.72
N SER A 229 6.22 -11.05 0.02
CA SER A 229 6.77 -12.28 -0.58
C SER A 229 5.79 -12.97 -1.54
N LEU A 230 4.49 -12.93 -1.25
CA LEU A 230 3.46 -13.58 -2.08
C LEU A 230 3.06 -12.74 -3.30
N LEU A 231 2.89 -11.43 -3.10
CA LEU A 231 2.26 -10.50 -4.06
C LEU A 231 3.23 -9.47 -4.63
N GLY A 232 4.44 -9.36 -4.08
CA GLY A 232 5.39 -8.32 -4.47
C GLY A 232 6.13 -8.59 -5.77
N GLU A 233 6.17 -9.85 -6.22
CA GLU A 233 6.77 -10.29 -7.50
C GLU A 233 8.15 -9.69 -7.79
N ASP A 234 9.02 -9.67 -6.77
CA ASP A 234 10.35 -9.05 -6.84
C ASP A 234 10.36 -7.58 -7.33
N GLY A 235 9.23 -6.89 -7.19
CA GLY A 235 9.03 -5.51 -7.57
C GLY A 235 8.40 -5.29 -8.95
N ILE A 236 7.98 -6.35 -9.65
CA ILE A 236 7.27 -6.26 -10.93
C ILE A 236 5.82 -5.78 -10.72
N ILE A 237 5.34 -4.91 -11.61
CA ILE A 237 3.98 -4.37 -11.62
C ILE A 237 3.26 -4.90 -12.85
N ARG A 238 2.57 -6.05 -12.73
CA ARG A 238 1.88 -6.70 -13.87
C ARG A 238 0.87 -5.82 -14.59
N ALA A 239 0.18 -4.95 -13.87
CA ALA A 239 -0.76 -3.99 -14.44
C ALA A 239 -0.11 -3.07 -15.51
N SER A 240 1.22 -3.01 -15.55
CA SER A 240 2.00 -2.21 -16.48
C SER A 240 2.66 -3.02 -17.60
N GLU A 241 2.59 -4.36 -17.58
CA GLU A 241 3.17 -5.23 -18.63
C GLU A 241 2.46 -5.03 -19.97
N GLU A 242 1.12 -5.02 -19.95
CA GLU A 242 0.26 -4.82 -21.13
C GLU A 242 0.10 -3.35 -21.52
N HIS A 243 0.84 -2.44 -20.87
CA HIS A 243 0.73 -1.02 -21.21
C HIS A 243 1.24 -0.75 -22.63
N ALA A 244 0.33 -0.30 -23.48
CA ALA A 244 0.61 0.15 -24.83
C ALA A 244 -0.06 1.51 -25.05
N CYS A 245 0.75 2.52 -25.33
CA CYS A 245 0.31 3.82 -25.82
C CYS A 245 1.24 4.28 -26.94
N ASP A 246 0.84 5.32 -27.67
CA ASP A 246 1.58 5.83 -28.83
C ASP A 246 2.99 6.35 -28.47
N GLU A 247 3.21 6.76 -27.21
CA GLU A 247 4.54 7.14 -26.71
C GLU A 247 5.44 5.94 -26.40
N CYS A 248 4.82 4.83 -25.97
CA CYS A 248 5.49 3.69 -25.37
C CYS A 248 5.74 2.54 -26.37
N THR A 249 5.08 2.57 -27.54
CA THR A 249 5.27 1.63 -28.65
C THR A 249 5.61 2.39 -29.93
N GLN A 250 6.80 2.19 -30.47
CA GLN A 250 7.23 2.83 -31.73
C GLN A 250 7.67 1.79 -32.76
N LYS A 251 7.41 2.04 -34.04
CA LYS A 251 7.99 1.24 -35.12
C LYS A 251 9.51 1.35 -35.05
N ARG A 252 10.21 0.21 -35.11
CA ARG A 252 11.68 0.19 -35.19
C ARG A 252 12.12 1.01 -36.41
N LYS A 253 13.01 1.98 -36.19
CA LYS A 253 13.71 2.71 -37.26
C LYS A 253 15.11 2.12 -37.37
N ASP A 254 15.53 1.71 -38.58
CA ASP A 254 16.88 1.17 -38.82
C ASP A 254 17.95 2.28 -38.96
N THR A 255 17.52 3.52 -39.18
CA THR A 255 18.37 4.71 -39.21
C THR A 255 17.93 5.69 -38.12
N SER A 256 18.89 6.18 -37.33
CA SER A 256 18.63 7.28 -36.39
C SER A 256 18.21 8.51 -37.18
N ASP A 257 17.15 9.19 -36.75
CA ASP A 257 16.86 10.53 -37.27
C ASP A 257 18.10 11.39 -36.98
N ALA A 258 18.80 11.84 -38.03
CA ALA A 258 20.00 12.64 -37.87
C ALA A 258 19.63 13.90 -37.09
N VAL A 259 20.09 14.01 -35.84
CA VAL A 259 20.02 15.24 -35.08
C VAL A 259 20.97 16.21 -35.77
N PHE A 260 20.44 17.03 -36.66
CA PHE A 260 21.19 18.13 -37.26
C PHE A 260 21.87 18.92 -36.14
N ASN A 261 23.13 19.31 -36.35
CA ASN A 261 23.96 20.14 -35.44
C ASN A 261 23.41 21.58 -35.29
N ASN A 262 22.12 21.73 -35.03
CA ASN A 262 21.52 22.99 -34.68
C ASN A 262 21.14 22.93 -33.18
N PRO A 263 21.90 23.59 -32.29
CA PRO A 263 21.67 23.55 -30.84
C PRO A 263 20.33 24.17 -30.42
N ALA A 264 19.53 24.69 -31.35
CA ALA A 264 18.17 25.18 -31.13
C ALA A 264 17.07 24.13 -31.35
N ALA A 265 17.38 22.93 -31.83
CA ALA A 265 16.39 21.87 -32.12
C ALA A 265 16.10 20.96 -30.92
N VAL A 266 16.24 21.47 -29.69
CA VAL A 266 15.74 20.80 -28.48
C VAL A 266 14.27 21.20 -28.31
N VAL A 267 13.40 20.19 -28.34
CA VAL A 267 11.94 20.32 -28.23
C VAL A 267 11.56 21.09 -26.96
N GLY A 268 10.90 22.24 -27.11
CA GLY A 268 10.41 23.05 -25.99
C GLY A 268 10.35 24.57 -26.21
N VAL A 269 10.11 25.06 -27.43
CA VAL A 269 9.90 26.49 -27.66
C VAL A 269 8.45 26.70 -28.09
N ASP A 270 7.66 27.30 -27.19
CA ASP A 270 6.28 27.69 -27.40
C ASP A 270 6.16 28.55 -28.67
N ALA A 271 5.16 28.20 -29.49
CA ALA A 271 4.84 28.87 -30.74
C ALA A 271 4.17 30.24 -30.48
N THR A 272 4.96 31.26 -30.15
CA THR A 272 4.59 32.68 -30.32
C THR A 272 5.85 33.54 -30.38
N ASP A 273 6.28 33.94 -31.56
CA ASP A 273 6.35 35.37 -31.96
C ASP A 273 7.12 35.55 -33.27
N ASP A 274 6.37 35.97 -34.28
CA ASP A 274 6.85 36.54 -35.54
C ASP A 274 7.60 37.85 -35.26
N ASN A 275 8.89 37.82 -34.95
CA ASN A 275 9.80 38.99 -35.09
C ASN A 275 11.28 38.59 -34.83
N ILE A 276 11.99 38.13 -35.87
CA ILE A 276 13.45 38.13 -35.89
C ILE A 276 13.92 38.85 -37.18
N PRO A 277 14.73 39.92 -37.09
CA PRO A 277 15.23 40.63 -38.27
C PRO A 277 16.22 39.76 -39.06
N ALA A 278 16.16 39.83 -40.38
CA ALA A 278 17.11 39.14 -41.26
C ALA A 278 18.54 39.66 -41.06
N LEU A 279 19.49 38.75 -40.78
CA LEU A 279 20.92 39.05 -40.77
C LEU A 279 21.52 38.84 -42.17
N PRO A 280 22.28 39.81 -42.71
CA PRO A 280 22.82 39.76 -44.06
C PRO A 280 24.15 39.01 -44.12
N GLY A 281 24.37 38.26 -45.20
CA GLY A 281 25.69 37.82 -45.63
C GLY A 281 25.89 36.31 -45.59
N ALA A 282 25.57 35.65 -46.70
CA ALA A 282 26.10 34.34 -47.02
C ALA A 282 27.59 34.46 -47.42
N PRO A 283 28.45 33.52 -47.01
CA PRO A 283 29.58 33.09 -47.82
C PRO A 283 29.24 31.74 -48.46
N GLU A 284 29.38 31.76 -49.78
CA GLU A 284 29.47 30.69 -50.78
C GLU A 284 29.43 29.22 -50.31
N GLU A 285 28.51 28.50 -50.96
CA GLU A 285 28.34 27.06 -50.97
C GLU A 285 29.66 26.35 -51.30
N VAL A 286 30.13 25.51 -50.38
CA VAL A 286 31.11 24.47 -50.70
C VAL A 286 30.31 23.20 -50.98
N GLU A 287 30.08 22.92 -52.27
CA GLU A 287 29.66 21.60 -52.72
C GLU A 287 30.70 20.57 -52.28
N VAL A 288 30.32 19.69 -51.35
CA VAL A 288 31.04 18.44 -51.10
C VAL A 288 30.12 17.31 -51.50
N ASP A 289 30.43 16.74 -52.66
CA ASP A 289 29.82 15.55 -53.25
C ASP A 289 29.86 14.38 -52.25
N ALA A 290 28.70 14.02 -51.70
CA ALA A 290 28.52 12.78 -50.95
C ALA A 290 27.90 11.73 -51.88
N PRO A 291 28.45 10.52 -51.97
CA PRO A 291 28.01 9.54 -52.96
C PRO A 291 26.55 9.12 -52.71
N GLN A 292 25.70 9.31 -53.72
CA GLN A 292 24.38 8.69 -53.79
C GLN A 292 24.54 7.18 -53.88
N VAL A 293 24.46 6.49 -52.74
CA VAL A 293 24.17 5.05 -52.74
C VAL A 293 22.67 4.92 -52.99
N THR A 294 22.32 4.64 -54.24
CA THR A 294 21.00 4.12 -54.61
C THR A 294 20.82 2.75 -53.93
N SER A 295 20.05 2.70 -52.85
CA SER A 295 19.46 1.44 -52.39
C SER A 295 18.00 1.41 -52.82
N ASP A 296 17.78 0.89 -54.03
CA ASP A 296 16.49 0.36 -54.47
C ASP A 296 16.18 -0.89 -53.63
N HIS A 297 15.66 -0.67 -52.43
CA HIS A 297 14.93 -1.67 -51.68
C HIS A 297 13.80 -0.94 -50.95
N GLU A 298 12.68 -0.77 -51.65
CA GLU A 298 11.36 -0.79 -51.00
C GLU A 298 11.26 -2.12 -50.25
N MET A 299 11.77 -2.14 -49.02
CA MET A 299 11.55 -3.20 -48.07
C MET A 299 10.13 -3.01 -47.55
N ASP A 300 9.30 -4.01 -47.83
CA ASP A 300 7.99 -4.26 -47.25
C ASP A 300 7.97 -3.81 -45.77
N THR A 301 7.35 -2.65 -45.48
CA THR A 301 7.43 -1.99 -44.16
C THR A 301 6.42 -2.53 -43.15
N ASP A 302 5.71 -3.60 -43.50
CA ASP A 302 4.62 -4.14 -42.71
C ASP A 302 5.05 -5.17 -41.65
N ASP A 303 6.30 -5.69 -41.71
CA ASP A 303 6.81 -6.73 -40.79
C ASP A 303 7.90 -6.25 -39.80
N ILE A 304 8.08 -4.94 -39.64
CA ILE A 304 9.05 -4.42 -38.68
C ILE A 304 8.47 -4.49 -37.25
N PRO A 305 9.05 -5.28 -36.33
CA PRO A 305 8.53 -5.40 -34.97
C PRO A 305 8.64 -4.06 -34.24
N ASN A 306 7.57 -3.71 -33.52
CA ASN A 306 7.59 -2.54 -32.64
C ASN A 306 8.64 -2.70 -31.55
N ILE A 307 9.32 -1.61 -31.21
CA ILE A 307 10.25 -1.55 -30.07
C ILE A 307 9.51 -1.00 -28.86
N LYS A 308 9.73 -1.62 -27.70
CA LYS A 308 9.33 -1.10 -26.40
C LYS A 308 10.55 -0.46 -25.74
N MET A 309 10.50 0.85 -25.53
CA MET A 309 11.51 1.56 -24.75
C MET A 309 11.12 1.50 -23.28
N VAL A 310 12.12 1.43 -22.39
CA VAL A 310 11.95 1.64 -20.96
C VAL A 310 12.98 2.64 -20.47
N VAL A 311 12.58 3.46 -19.52
CA VAL A 311 13.38 4.49 -18.85
C VAL A 311 13.71 3.98 -17.46
N LEU A 312 14.98 4.06 -17.08
CA LEU A 312 15.44 3.78 -15.73
C LEU A 312 15.56 5.11 -14.97
N ASP A 313 14.99 5.17 -13.77
CA ASP A 313 15.18 6.30 -12.85
C ASP A 313 15.34 5.82 -11.41
N GLY A 314 16.29 6.42 -10.70
CA GLY A 314 16.78 6.00 -9.40
C GLY A 314 16.62 7.08 -8.34
N ILE A 315 15.94 6.76 -7.23
CA ILE A 315 15.87 7.66 -6.07
C ILE A 315 17.02 7.34 -5.12
N VAL A 316 18.02 8.23 -5.05
CA VAL A 316 19.22 8.12 -4.19
C VAL A 316 18.91 8.48 -2.72
N MET A 317 17.94 7.78 -2.12
CA MET A 317 17.61 7.84 -0.69
C MET A 317 16.92 6.53 -0.25
N GLY A 318 17.55 5.40 -0.53
CA GLY A 318 16.97 4.10 -0.28
C GLY A 318 16.63 3.82 1.20
N PRO A 319 15.71 2.87 1.46
CA PRO A 319 15.30 2.51 2.82
C PRO A 319 16.47 2.00 3.67
N GLN A 320 16.28 1.96 4.99
CA GLN A 320 17.32 1.48 5.90
C GLN A 320 17.30 -0.05 6.00
N HIS A 321 18.49 -0.67 6.01
CA HIS A 321 18.67 -2.10 6.23
C HIS A 321 19.75 -2.35 7.30
N CYS A 322 19.96 -3.62 7.63
CA CYS A 322 20.94 -4.04 8.62
C CYS A 322 22.33 -3.44 8.36
N ALA A 323 22.95 -2.90 9.42
CA ALA A 323 24.28 -2.32 9.37
C ALA A 323 25.41 -3.36 9.26
N TYR A 324 25.12 -4.62 9.59
CA TYR A 324 26.12 -5.69 9.53
C TYR A 324 26.58 -5.92 8.09
N ASP A 325 27.84 -6.29 7.93
CA ASP A 325 28.46 -6.36 6.60
C ASP A 325 27.73 -7.31 5.66
N ASN A 326 27.50 -6.83 4.44
CA ASN A 326 26.80 -7.54 3.38
C ASN A 326 25.40 -8.07 3.76
N CYS A 327 24.75 -7.47 4.77
CA CYS A 327 23.39 -7.83 5.16
C CYS A 327 22.37 -6.82 4.64
N THR A 328 21.47 -7.28 3.78
CA THR A 328 20.35 -6.48 3.23
C THR A 328 19.03 -6.70 3.96
N ASN A 329 19.03 -7.52 5.02
CA ASN A 329 17.81 -7.82 5.79
C ASN A 329 17.24 -6.57 6.46
N ASP A 330 15.92 -6.56 6.58
CA ASP A 330 15.18 -5.51 7.26
C ASP A 330 15.60 -5.35 8.72
N LEU A 331 15.48 -4.12 9.21
CA LEU A 331 15.75 -3.81 10.60
C LEU A 331 14.72 -4.46 11.54
N SER A 332 15.22 -5.01 12.64
CA SER A 332 14.40 -5.46 13.78
C SER A 332 13.51 -4.30 14.27
N ASN A 333 14.15 -3.15 14.47
CA ASN A 333 13.54 -1.90 14.88
C ASN A 333 13.91 -0.75 13.91
N SER A 334 12.99 -0.36 13.05
CA SER A 334 13.16 0.78 12.13
C SER A 334 13.17 2.14 12.85
N ARG A 335 12.79 2.22 14.13
CA ARG A 335 12.81 3.45 14.93
C ARG A 335 14.16 3.62 15.66
N GLY A 336 15.23 3.69 14.88
CA GLY A 336 16.58 3.97 15.38
C GLY A 336 17.40 2.75 15.78
N GLY A 337 16.95 1.54 15.46
CA GLY A 337 17.80 0.35 15.47
C GLY A 337 18.77 0.34 14.28
N SER A 338 19.79 -0.52 14.37
CA SER A 338 20.80 -0.69 13.31
C SER A 338 20.96 -2.12 12.82
N LEU A 339 20.34 -3.11 13.46
CA LEU A 339 20.52 -4.53 13.15
C LEU A 339 19.19 -5.22 12.81
N CYS A 340 19.23 -6.24 11.95
CA CYS A 340 18.13 -7.18 11.74
C CYS A 340 18.00 -8.14 12.94
N ASP A 341 16.92 -8.94 13.00
CA ASP A 341 16.66 -9.83 14.13
C ASP A 341 17.80 -10.85 14.36
N ILE A 342 18.35 -11.41 13.28
CA ILE A 342 19.47 -12.37 13.32
C ILE A 342 20.71 -11.73 13.98
N HIS A 343 21.16 -10.58 13.44
CA HIS A 343 22.34 -9.90 13.97
C HIS A 343 22.10 -9.26 15.34
N HIS A 344 20.85 -8.93 15.67
CA HIS A 344 20.48 -8.48 17.00
C HIS A 344 20.66 -9.57 18.06
N VAL A 345 20.36 -10.83 17.72
CA VAL A 345 20.62 -11.98 18.59
C VAL A 345 22.13 -12.26 18.66
N MET A 346 22.82 -12.31 17.53
CA MET A 346 24.26 -12.61 17.47
C MET A 346 25.12 -11.58 18.23
N LEU A 347 24.85 -10.28 18.05
CA LEU A 347 25.64 -9.19 18.61
C LEU A 347 25.00 -8.54 19.84
N GLY A 348 23.86 -9.07 20.30
CA GLY A 348 23.01 -8.44 21.32
C GLY A 348 23.68 -8.25 22.69
N ALA A 349 24.79 -8.92 22.98
CA ALA A 349 25.56 -8.71 24.22
C ALA A 349 26.88 -7.98 24.00
N GLN A 350 27.27 -7.75 22.76
CA GLN A 350 28.60 -7.28 22.37
C GLN A 350 28.60 -5.81 21.97
N CYS A 351 29.78 -5.21 22.01
CA CYS A 351 30.04 -3.86 21.54
C CYS A 351 29.90 -3.80 20.01
N LEU A 352 29.08 -2.89 19.49
CA LEU A 352 28.87 -2.74 18.05
C LEU A 352 29.97 -1.91 17.34
N VAL A 353 31.17 -1.84 17.94
CA VAL A 353 32.36 -1.31 17.25
C VAL A 353 33.00 -2.48 16.54
N ARG A 354 33.42 -2.29 15.29
CA ARG A 354 34.05 -3.37 14.51
C ARG A 354 35.24 -3.94 15.28
N ASP A 355 35.40 -5.25 15.20
CA ASP A 355 36.49 -6.00 15.82
C ASP A 355 36.55 -5.88 17.37
N CYS A 356 35.45 -5.49 18.02
CA CYS A 356 35.37 -5.36 19.47
C CYS A 356 34.45 -6.41 20.10
N ASN A 357 35.05 -7.43 20.73
CA ASN A 357 34.31 -8.52 21.39
C ASN A 357 33.91 -8.21 22.85
N ASN A 358 34.19 -7.00 23.34
CA ASN A 358 33.84 -6.61 24.70
C ASN A 358 32.32 -6.58 24.90
N ARG A 359 31.86 -6.91 26.11
CA ARG A 359 30.44 -6.77 26.47
C ARG A 359 30.00 -5.31 26.42
N ARG A 360 28.84 -5.05 25.85
CA ARG A 360 28.25 -3.70 25.83
C ARG A 360 27.73 -3.32 27.21
N VAL A 361 27.81 -2.03 27.53
CA VAL A 361 27.18 -1.48 28.72
C VAL A 361 25.66 -1.46 28.51
N GLU A 362 24.90 -1.79 29.55
CA GLU A 362 23.44 -1.82 29.49
C GLU A 362 22.87 -0.51 28.93
N ARG A 363 21.84 -0.61 28.06
CA ARG A 363 21.20 0.53 27.37
C ARG A 363 22.10 1.32 26.41
N THR A 364 23.28 0.79 26.06
CA THR A 364 24.16 1.38 25.04
C THR A 364 24.54 0.36 23.99
N LEU A 365 25.04 0.82 22.84
CA LEU A 365 25.57 -0.05 21.79
C LEU A 365 27.09 -0.29 21.90
N ALA A 366 27.74 0.18 22.97
CA ALA A 366 29.19 0.17 23.11
C ALA A 366 29.65 -0.41 24.46
N CYS A 367 30.85 -0.98 24.52
CA CYS A 367 31.50 -1.35 25.78
C CYS A 367 32.01 -0.12 26.54
N GLN A 368 32.54 -0.32 27.75
CA GLN A 368 33.08 0.75 28.59
C GLN A 368 34.16 1.58 27.88
N GLN A 369 35.05 0.93 27.13
CA GLN A 369 36.14 1.57 26.39
C GLN A 369 35.65 2.42 25.20
N HIS A 370 34.50 2.08 24.62
CA HIS A 370 33.93 2.75 23.45
C HIS A 370 32.77 3.70 23.78
N GLN A 371 32.54 4.01 25.06
CA GLN A 371 31.49 4.95 25.47
C GLN A 371 31.67 6.36 24.90
N SER A 372 32.91 6.80 24.67
CA SER A 372 33.19 8.09 24.02
C SER A 372 32.65 8.15 22.59
N GLN A 373 32.81 7.08 21.81
CA GLN A 373 32.27 6.94 20.46
C GLN A 373 30.74 6.92 20.48
N TRP A 374 30.15 6.17 21.41
CA TRP A 374 28.69 6.12 21.59
C TRP A 374 28.11 7.50 21.94
N ARG A 375 28.68 8.21 22.92
CA ARG A 375 28.23 9.56 23.29
C ARG A 375 28.32 10.55 22.12
N LYS A 376 29.40 10.47 21.33
CA LYS A 376 29.54 11.27 20.10
C LYS A 376 28.44 10.96 19.10
N HIS A 377 28.15 9.67 18.88
CA HIS A 377 27.05 9.23 18.02
C HIS A 377 25.69 9.75 18.52
N THR A 378 25.37 9.58 19.81
CA THR A 378 24.10 10.05 20.39
C THR A 378 23.93 11.56 20.27
N LYS A 379 25.00 12.34 20.49
CA LYS A 379 24.98 13.81 20.36
C LYS A 379 24.73 14.26 18.92
N ASN A 380 25.31 13.55 17.95
CA ASN A 380 25.20 13.90 16.53
C ASN A 380 23.89 13.38 15.90
N SER A 381 23.38 12.24 16.33
CA SER A 381 22.13 11.64 15.81
C SER A 381 20.92 12.59 15.97
N LYS A 382 20.84 13.32 17.10
CA LYS A 382 19.82 14.37 17.31
C LYS A 382 19.92 15.55 16.33
N ARG A 383 21.14 15.91 15.89
CA ARG A 383 21.38 17.03 14.95
C ARG A 383 21.17 16.63 13.49
N HIS A 384 21.50 15.39 13.11
CA HIS A 384 21.30 14.92 11.73
C HIS A 384 19.83 14.70 11.38
N ASN A 385 18.99 14.28 12.32
CA ASN A 385 17.54 14.23 12.11
C ASN A 385 16.97 15.62 11.81
N GLN A 386 17.49 16.67 12.45
CA GLN A 386 17.10 18.05 12.14
C GLN A 386 17.64 18.53 10.80
N ALA A 387 18.85 18.12 10.40
CA ALA A 387 19.43 18.47 9.11
C ALA A 387 18.69 17.84 7.93
N GLY A 388 18.23 16.58 8.05
CA GLY A 388 17.42 15.91 7.03
C GLY A 388 16.04 16.55 6.85
N VAL A 389 15.37 16.90 7.96
CA VAL A 389 14.09 17.64 7.94
C VAL A 389 14.27 19.04 7.35
N ARG A 390 15.38 19.74 7.68
CA ARG A 390 15.71 21.05 7.07
C ARG A 390 15.98 20.95 5.58
N ARG A 391 16.63 19.87 5.13
CA ARG A 391 16.91 19.61 3.70
C ARG A 391 15.62 19.33 2.90
N MET A 392 14.62 18.68 3.51
CA MET A 392 13.29 18.47 2.89
C MET A 392 12.46 19.75 2.77
N LEU A 393 12.72 20.75 3.62
CA LEU A 393 12.00 22.03 3.61
C LEU A 393 12.66 23.09 2.72
N GLN A 394 13.87 22.82 2.19
CA GLN A 394 14.61 23.74 1.33
C GLN A 394 14.32 23.44 -0.13
N ARG A 395 13.97 24.47 -0.90
CA ARG A 395 13.87 24.39 -2.37
C ARG A 395 15.27 24.41 -2.98
N PRO A 396 15.50 23.76 -4.13
CA PRO A 396 16.78 23.88 -4.84
C PRO A 396 17.07 25.37 -5.14
N GLY A 397 18.17 25.90 -4.60
CA GLY A 397 18.64 27.27 -4.85
C GLY A 397 18.61 28.23 -3.64
N GLU A 398 17.95 27.89 -2.53
CA GLU A 398 17.92 28.73 -1.33
C GLU A 398 19.14 28.45 -0.43
N ASN A 399 20.23 29.21 -0.60
CA ASN A 399 21.32 29.27 0.38
C ASN A 399 21.18 30.55 1.21
N ASN A 400 20.75 30.42 2.47
CA ASN A 400 20.68 31.58 3.35
C ASN A 400 22.05 31.92 3.98
N PRO A 401 22.41 33.21 4.15
CA PRO A 401 23.74 33.64 4.63
C PRO A 401 24.14 33.14 6.02
N TRP A 402 23.16 32.79 6.86
CA TRP A 402 23.36 32.24 8.21
C TRP A 402 23.63 30.72 8.24
N GLU A 403 23.63 30.05 7.09
CA GLU A 403 23.89 28.61 7.04
C GLU A 403 25.38 28.31 7.22
N PRO A 404 25.75 27.32 8.03
CA PRO A 404 27.14 26.94 8.19
C PRO A 404 27.69 26.42 6.87
N VAL A 405 28.76 27.07 6.38
CA VAL A 405 29.55 26.62 5.23
C VAL A 405 29.87 25.13 5.38
N ARG A 406 29.43 24.33 4.39
CA ARG A 406 29.49 22.86 4.40
C ARG A 406 30.88 22.38 4.87
N ARG A 407 30.93 21.68 6.00
CA ARG A 407 32.04 20.77 6.36
C ARG A 407 31.51 19.33 6.36
N GLY A 408 31.47 18.74 5.19
CA GLY A 408 31.17 17.33 4.96
C GLY A 408 31.70 16.93 3.58
N PRO A 409 31.99 15.64 3.34
CA PRO A 409 32.42 15.19 2.03
C PRO A 409 31.36 15.59 1.01
N ASN A 410 31.82 16.05 -0.15
CA ASN A 410 30.99 16.44 -1.28
C ASN A 410 29.90 15.38 -1.54
N PRO A 411 28.65 15.74 -1.89
CA PRO A 411 27.80 14.80 -2.59
C PRO A 411 28.52 14.46 -3.89
N GLN A 412 28.96 13.21 -4.01
CA GLN A 412 29.56 12.66 -5.21
C GLN A 412 28.58 12.84 -6.38
N GLN A 413 29.08 13.23 -7.56
CA GLN A 413 28.26 13.33 -8.76
C GLN A 413 27.88 11.93 -9.23
N HIS A 414 26.73 11.82 -9.91
CA HIS A 414 26.12 10.55 -10.33
C HIS A 414 27.07 9.64 -11.13
N ASP A 415 28.00 10.23 -11.87
CA ASP A 415 28.86 9.53 -12.83
C ASP A 415 30.30 9.31 -12.35
N ASP A 416 30.63 9.71 -11.11
CA ASP A 416 31.97 9.48 -10.56
C ASP A 416 32.16 7.99 -10.24
N PRO A 417 33.28 7.35 -10.67
CA PRO A 417 33.54 5.94 -10.40
C PRO A 417 33.47 5.66 -8.90
N ASN A 418 32.58 4.73 -8.52
CA ASN A 418 32.35 4.32 -7.14
C ASN A 418 33.62 3.72 -6.54
N ALA A 419 34.38 4.51 -5.78
CA ALA A 419 35.21 3.95 -4.72
C ALA A 419 34.25 3.58 -3.58
N GLU A 420 34.11 2.29 -3.26
CA GLU A 420 33.28 1.86 -2.12
C GLU A 420 33.68 2.68 -0.88
N PRO A 421 32.76 3.46 -0.29
CA PRO A 421 33.09 4.26 0.88
C PRO A 421 33.54 3.31 1.98
N ARG A 422 34.66 3.64 2.63
CA ARG A 422 35.20 2.81 3.70
C ARG A 422 34.09 2.52 4.72
N PRO A 423 33.90 1.24 5.10
CA PRO A 423 32.84 0.88 6.02
C PRO A 423 32.97 1.69 7.31
N PRO A 424 31.85 2.16 7.89
CA PRO A 424 31.90 2.93 9.13
C PRO A 424 32.51 2.08 10.23
N PRO A 425 33.30 2.65 11.16
CA PRO A 425 34.03 1.89 12.18
C PRO A 425 33.14 1.17 13.21
N ASN A 426 31.82 1.36 13.14
CA ASN A 426 30.84 0.77 14.03
C ASN A 426 29.51 0.55 13.33
N TYR A 427 28.69 -0.32 13.91
CA TYR A 427 27.32 -0.64 13.50
C TYR A 427 26.27 0.16 14.30
N PHE A 428 26.59 1.37 14.78
CA PHE A 428 25.65 2.16 15.59
C PHE A 428 24.49 2.74 14.77
N ARG A 429 24.66 2.83 13.45
CA ARG A 429 23.65 3.35 12.52
C ARG A 429 23.30 2.26 11.51
N ALA A 430 22.01 2.11 11.22
CA ALA A 430 21.55 1.29 10.10
C ALA A 430 22.23 1.71 8.79
N ALA A 431 22.53 0.72 7.95
CA ALA A 431 22.91 0.97 6.57
C ALA A 431 21.68 1.45 5.76
N ARG A 432 21.92 1.91 4.55
CA ARG A 432 20.90 2.39 3.62
C ARG A 432 21.17 1.81 2.26
N PHE A 433 20.11 1.43 1.56
CA PHE A 433 20.19 1.18 0.14
C PHE A 433 20.68 2.45 -0.55
N TYR A 434 21.59 2.28 -1.51
CA TYR A 434 22.15 3.35 -2.31
C TYR A 434 21.04 4.06 -3.09
N CYS A 435 20.29 3.30 -3.88
CA CYS A 435 19.10 3.78 -4.58
C CYS A 435 17.97 2.74 -4.53
N VAL A 436 16.76 3.24 -4.74
CA VAL A 436 15.66 2.43 -5.25
C VAL A 436 15.55 2.77 -6.73
N GLU A 437 15.74 1.77 -7.57
CA GLU A 437 15.69 1.90 -9.02
C GLU A 437 14.30 1.54 -9.53
N THR A 438 13.80 2.29 -10.51
CA THR A 438 12.51 2.04 -11.14
C THR A 438 12.68 1.93 -12.64
N ILE A 439 12.04 0.92 -13.23
CA ILE A 439 11.84 0.82 -14.68
C ILE A 439 10.48 1.44 -14.96
N CYS A 440 10.44 2.43 -15.83
CA CYS A 440 9.23 3.11 -16.26
C CYS A 440 9.08 3.03 -17.77
N ALA A 441 7.85 2.96 -18.27
CA ALA A 441 7.57 3.24 -19.66
C ALA A 441 7.82 4.75 -19.94
N PRO A 442 8.15 5.15 -21.18
CA PRO A 442 8.37 6.56 -21.56
C PRO A 442 7.27 7.52 -21.12
N CYS A 443 6.04 7.04 -21.11
CA CYS A 443 4.81 7.69 -20.68
C CYS A 443 4.66 7.83 -19.14
N GLY A 444 5.68 7.43 -18.36
CA GLY A 444 5.74 7.56 -16.90
C GLY A 444 5.11 6.41 -16.11
N VAL A 445 4.62 5.36 -16.78
CA VAL A 445 4.05 4.18 -16.11
C VAL A 445 5.17 3.33 -15.50
N VAL A 446 5.20 3.16 -14.18
CA VAL A 446 6.18 2.32 -13.51
C VAL A 446 5.90 0.84 -13.81
N ILE A 447 6.89 0.13 -14.34
CA ILE A 447 6.83 -1.28 -14.75
C ILE A 447 7.39 -2.19 -13.66
N ALA A 448 8.53 -1.82 -13.08
CA ALA A 448 9.18 -2.60 -12.05
C ALA A 448 10.06 -1.71 -11.17
N TRP A 449 10.46 -2.22 -10.02
CA TRP A 449 11.41 -1.53 -9.15
C TRP A 449 12.32 -2.51 -8.41
N THR A 450 13.51 -2.07 -8.05
CA THR A 450 14.45 -2.85 -7.24
C THR A 450 15.23 -1.97 -6.26
N LYS A 451 15.93 -2.57 -5.31
CA LYS A 451 16.78 -1.86 -4.34
C LYS A 451 18.24 -2.24 -4.54
N PHE A 452 19.10 -1.26 -4.83
CA PHE A 452 20.53 -1.50 -4.88
C PHE A 452 21.17 -1.11 -3.56
N ALA A 453 21.79 -2.08 -2.89
CA ALA A 453 22.35 -1.88 -1.55
C ALA A 453 23.63 -1.03 -1.57
N LYS A 454 24.45 -1.14 -2.63
CA LYS A 454 25.79 -0.56 -2.69
C LYS A 454 25.96 0.45 -3.81
N SER A 455 25.53 0.09 -5.02
CA SER A 455 25.77 0.87 -6.22
C SER A 455 24.84 0.48 -7.35
N GLU A 456 24.63 1.42 -8.26
CA GLU A 456 24.04 1.24 -9.56
C GLU A 456 25.13 0.89 -10.59
N SER A 457 25.80 -0.26 -10.41
CA SER A 457 26.81 -0.69 -11.39
C SER A 457 26.14 -1.24 -12.66
N PRO A 458 26.77 -1.17 -13.84
CA PRO A 458 26.21 -1.72 -15.07
C PRO A 458 25.73 -3.17 -14.93
N THR A 459 26.46 -4.01 -14.18
CA THR A 459 26.04 -5.39 -13.90
C THR A 459 24.75 -5.49 -13.08
N ASN A 460 24.52 -4.58 -12.13
CA ASN A 460 23.30 -4.58 -11.32
C ASN A 460 22.11 -4.11 -12.15
N ILE A 461 22.32 -3.12 -13.02
CA ILE A 461 21.31 -2.66 -13.97
C ILE A 461 20.95 -3.75 -14.98
N LEU A 462 21.95 -4.40 -15.58
CA LEU A 462 21.71 -5.49 -16.55
C LEU A 462 21.08 -6.75 -15.93
N ASN A 463 21.22 -6.97 -14.62
CA ASN A 463 20.52 -8.05 -13.92
C ASN A 463 19.08 -7.67 -13.53
N PHE A 464 18.78 -6.38 -13.48
CA PHE A 464 17.45 -5.87 -13.14
C PHE A 464 16.56 -5.78 -14.39
N LEU A 465 17.13 -5.37 -15.52
CA LEU A 465 16.54 -5.55 -16.86
C LEU A 465 16.44 -7.03 -17.20
#